data_AF-A0A5Q4EJX6-F1
#
_entry.id   AF-A0A5Q4EJX6-F1
#
_cell.length_a   1.000
_cell.length_b   1.000
_cell.length_c   1.000
_cell.angle_alpha   90.00
_cell.angle_beta   90.00
_cell.angle_gamma   90.00
#
_symmetry.space_group_name_H-M   'P 1'
#
loop_
_entity.id
_entity.type
_entity.pdbx_description
1 polymer ?
#
loop_
_entity_poly.entity_id
_entity_poly.type
_entity_poly.pdbx_seq_one_letter_code
_entity_poly.pdbx_strand_id
1 'polypeptide(L)'
;NATREAGTYDNTVFIVASDHGGIGTSHGGDSPEELTIFVGLSGPGVREGIQVTDPVYVVDVAATAAFFLGLETPRAWYGKPIYCAINGFECEKQIN
;
A
#
# COMPACT_ATOMS: atom_id res chain seq x y z
N ASN A 1 -3.81 -18.02 -8.37
CA ASN A 1 -4.14 -18.82 -9.57
C ASN A 1 -5.06 -18.10 -10.54
N ALA A 2 -6.18 -17.51 -10.10
CA ALA A 2 -7.13 -16.81 -10.98
C ALA A 2 -6.51 -15.80 -11.97
N THR A 3 -5.61 -14.93 -11.51
CA THR A 3 -4.90 -13.96 -12.38
C THR A 3 -3.94 -14.62 -13.37
N ARG A 4 -3.39 -15.78 -13.05
CA ARG A 4 -2.57 -16.58 -13.98
C ARG A 4 -3.45 -17.24 -15.04
N GLU A 5 -4.58 -17.82 -14.63
CA GLU A 5 -5.57 -18.44 -15.52
C GLU A 5 -6.18 -17.41 -16.49
N ALA A 6 -6.40 -16.18 -16.01
CA ALA A 6 -6.87 -15.07 -16.83
C ALA A 6 -5.79 -14.45 -17.74
N GLY A 7 -4.52 -14.87 -17.61
CA GLY A 7 -3.40 -14.30 -18.37
C GLY A 7 -3.04 -12.85 -18.00
N THR A 8 -3.48 -12.36 -16.82
CA THR A 8 -3.25 -10.97 -16.38
C THR A 8 -2.16 -10.85 -15.31
N TYR A 9 -1.64 -11.96 -14.79
CA TYR A 9 -0.71 -11.98 -13.66
C TYR A 9 0.48 -11.04 -13.81
N ASP A 10 1.18 -11.09 -14.95
CA ASP A 10 2.41 -10.31 -15.18
C ASP A 10 2.14 -8.80 -15.32
N ASN A 11 0.87 -8.42 -15.53
CA ASN A 11 0.42 -7.02 -15.61
C ASN A 11 -0.46 -6.62 -14.42
N THR A 12 -0.48 -7.42 -13.34
CA THR A 12 -1.30 -7.15 -12.15
C THR A 12 -0.41 -6.75 -10.98
N VAL A 13 -0.69 -5.59 -10.38
CA VAL A 13 -0.15 -5.23 -9.07
C VAL A 13 -1.11 -5.74 -7.99
N PHE A 14 -0.58 -6.50 -7.04
CA PHE A 14 -1.27 -6.95 -5.85
C PHE A 14 -0.93 -6.00 -4.69
N ILE A 15 -1.97 -5.49 -4.04
CA ILE A 15 -1.86 -4.78 -2.77
C ILE A 15 -2.70 -5.55 -1.76
N VAL A 16 -2.08 -6.03 -0.70
CA VAL A 16 -2.73 -6.77 0.39
C VAL A 16 -2.59 -5.94 1.65
N ALA A 17 -3.70 -5.57 2.26
CA ALA A 17 -3.72 -4.77 3.47
C ALA A 17 -4.75 -5.31 4.47
N SER A 18 -4.46 -5.14 5.75
CA SER A 18 -5.44 -5.29 6.83
C SER A 18 -6.13 -3.95 7.08
N ASP A 19 -7.40 -3.96 7.43
CA ASP A 19 -8.20 -2.78 7.78
C ASP A 19 -7.87 -2.25 9.18
N HIS A 20 -7.69 -3.16 10.14
CA HIS A 20 -7.21 -2.87 11.49
C HIS A 20 -6.47 -4.08 12.09
N GLY A 21 -5.76 -3.86 13.19
CA GLY A 21 -5.23 -4.89 14.07
C GLY A 21 -6.31 -5.45 15.01
N GLY A 22 -5.95 -6.09 16.11
CA GLY A 22 -6.96 -6.61 17.03
C GLY A 22 -6.40 -7.24 18.29
N ILE A 23 -7.23 -7.31 19.33
CA ILE A 23 -6.92 -7.93 20.62
C ILE A 23 -7.91 -9.07 20.85
N GLY A 24 -7.42 -10.31 20.76
CA GLY A 24 -8.27 -11.50 20.86
C GLY A 24 -9.34 -11.52 19.76
N THR A 25 -10.60 -11.28 20.14
CA THR A 25 -11.75 -11.20 19.20
C THR A 25 -12.36 -9.80 19.11
N SER A 26 -11.68 -8.77 19.64
CA SER A 26 -12.16 -7.38 19.68
C SER A 26 -11.20 -6.44 18.93
N HIS A 27 -11.71 -5.29 18.49
CA HIS A 27 -10.95 -4.19 17.88
C HIS A 27 -11.71 -2.86 18.04
N GLY A 28 -11.09 -1.75 17.61
CA GLY A 28 -11.72 -0.41 17.54
C GLY A 28 -11.19 0.63 18.52
N GLY A 29 -10.20 0.27 19.36
CA GLY A 29 -9.43 1.20 20.18
C GLY A 29 -8.24 1.82 19.45
N ASP A 30 -7.52 2.69 20.16
CA ASP A 30 -6.35 3.41 19.65
C ASP A 30 -5.01 2.76 20.07
N SER A 31 -5.05 1.49 20.48
CA SER A 31 -3.84 0.80 20.91
C SER A 31 -2.92 0.49 19.72
N PRO A 32 -1.57 0.43 19.92
CA PRO A 32 -0.66 0.03 18.85
C PRO A 32 -0.99 -1.33 18.23
N GLU A 33 -1.53 -2.27 19.02
CA GLU A 33 -1.93 -3.61 18.57
C GLU A 33 -3.16 -3.57 17.64
N GLU A 34 -4.04 -2.59 17.80
CA GLU A 34 -5.23 -2.38 16.95
C GLU A 34 -4.95 -1.46 15.76
N LEU A 35 -3.94 -0.60 15.83
CA LEU A 35 -3.60 0.34 14.76
C LEU A 35 -2.49 -0.15 13.83
N THR A 36 -1.65 -1.08 14.28
CA THR A 36 -0.59 -1.66 13.44
C THR A 36 -1.20 -2.69 12.49
N ILE A 37 -1.17 -2.38 11.19
CA ILE A 37 -1.73 -3.23 10.13
C ILE A 37 -0.63 -3.78 9.22
N PHE A 38 -0.94 -4.89 8.55
CA PHE A 38 -0.12 -5.39 7.45
C PHE A 38 -0.42 -4.61 6.16
N VAL A 39 0.61 -4.24 5.42
CA VAL A 39 0.52 -3.76 4.03
C VAL A 39 1.64 -4.42 3.22
N GLY A 40 1.28 -5.10 2.14
CA GLY A 40 2.21 -5.78 1.24
C GLY A 40 1.89 -5.47 -0.22
N LEU A 41 2.93 -5.25 -1.02
CA LEU A 41 2.83 -4.97 -2.45
C LEU A 41 3.66 -5.97 -3.25
N SER A 42 3.16 -6.36 -4.42
CA SER A 42 3.90 -7.21 -5.37
C SER A 42 3.37 -7.02 -6.77
N GLY A 43 4.24 -7.12 -7.78
CA GLY A 43 3.85 -7.04 -9.19
C GLY A 43 4.72 -6.06 -9.98
N PRO A 44 4.32 -5.75 -11.24
CA PRO A 44 5.11 -4.91 -12.13
C PRO A 44 5.30 -3.51 -11.53
N GLY A 45 6.55 -3.04 -11.54
CA GLY A 45 6.90 -1.72 -11.01
C GLY A 45 7.05 -1.63 -9.49
N VAL A 46 6.73 -2.69 -8.73
CA VAL A 46 7.00 -2.77 -7.29
C VAL A 46 8.46 -3.18 -7.04
N ARG A 47 9.12 -2.59 -6.05
CA ARG A 47 10.46 -3.01 -5.61
C ARG A 47 10.41 -4.35 -4.88
N GLU A 48 11.34 -5.24 -5.20
CA GLU A 48 11.40 -6.57 -4.58
C GLU A 48 12.40 -6.63 -3.42
N GLY A 49 12.13 -7.51 -2.45
CA GLY A 49 13.09 -7.87 -1.40
C GLY A 49 13.40 -6.77 -0.38
N ILE A 50 12.58 -5.73 -0.31
CA ILE A 50 12.75 -4.62 0.64
C ILE A 50 11.67 -4.63 1.73
N GLN A 51 12.03 -4.07 2.87
CA GLN A 51 11.08 -3.63 3.88
C GLN A 51 10.99 -2.11 3.84
N VAL A 52 9.79 -1.58 3.66
CA VAL A 52 9.54 -0.15 3.80
C VAL A 52 9.61 0.19 5.30
N THR A 53 10.54 1.06 5.69
CA THR A 53 10.70 1.49 7.09
C THR A 53 10.08 2.85 7.37
N ASP A 54 9.65 3.56 6.33
CA ASP A 54 8.93 4.82 6.48
C ASP A 54 7.49 4.60 6.98
N PRO A 55 6.90 5.58 7.69
CA PRO A 55 5.51 5.49 8.12
C PRO A 55 4.58 5.31 6.91
N VAL A 56 3.74 4.28 6.98
CA VAL A 56 2.67 3.99 6.01
C VAL A 56 1.34 3.99 6.75
N TYR A 57 0.35 4.66 6.19
CA TYR A 57 -1.00 4.73 6.73
C TYR A 57 -1.99 4.00 5.83
N VAL A 58 -3.12 3.56 6.39
CA VAL A 58 -4.16 2.84 5.62
C VAL A 58 -4.67 3.63 4.41
N VAL A 59 -4.68 4.98 4.49
CA VAL A 59 -5.09 5.86 3.40
C VAL A 59 -4.11 5.87 2.21
N ASP A 60 -2.85 5.48 2.44
CA ASP A 60 -1.81 5.41 1.41
C ASP A 60 -2.05 4.24 0.45
N VAL A 61 -2.81 3.22 0.87
CA VAL A 61 -3.19 2.07 0.04
C VAL A 61 -3.97 2.52 -1.19
N ALA A 62 -4.97 3.38 -1.01
CA ALA A 62 -5.79 3.90 -2.11
C ALA A 62 -4.98 4.82 -3.03
N ALA A 63 -4.14 5.68 -2.48
CA ALA A 63 -3.25 6.55 -3.25
C ALA A 63 -2.24 5.74 -4.08
N THR A 64 -1.70 4.65 -3.52
CA THR A 64 -0.78 3.75 -4.23
C THR A 64 -1.46 2.99 -5.35
N ALA A 65 -2.70 2.52 -5.15
CA ALA A 65 -3.49 1.89 -6.21
C ALA A 65 -3.76 2.87 -7.37
N ALA A 66 -4.15 4.12 -7.06
CA ALA A 66 -4.36 5.16 -8.07
C ALA A 66 -3.09 5.45 -8.86
N PHE A 67 -1.94 5.50 -8.19
CA PHE A 67 -0.63 5.67 -8.83
C PHE A 67 -0.35 4.58 -9.89
N PHE A 68 -0.50 3.31 -9.53
CA PHE A 68 -0.25 2.20 -10.48
C PHE A 68 -1.23 2.17 -11.66
N LEU A 69 -2.42 2.75 -11.48
CA LEU A 69 -3.41 2.92 -12.55
C LEU A 69 -3.17 4.17 -13.41
N GLY A 70 -2.16 4.99 -13.09
CA GLY A 70 -1.89 6.25 -13.79
C GLY A 70 -2.96 7.31 -13.56
N LEU A 71 -3.65 7.27 -12.42
CA LEU A 71 -4.71 8.20 -12.06
C LEU A 71 -4.16 9.33 -11.17
N GLU A 72 -4.71 10.53 -11.35
CA GLU A 72 -4.48 11.64 -10.42
C GLU A 72 -5.31 11.45 -9.13
N THR A 73 -4.68 11.65 -7.97
CA THR A 73 -5.39 11.57 -6.69
C THR A 73 -6.16 12.88 -6.43
N PRO A 74 -7.41 12.81 -5.97
CA PRO A 74 -8.18 14.00 -5.61
C PRO A 74 -7.51 14.81 -4.49
N ARG A 75 -7.59 16.14 -4.56
CA ARG A 75 -7.05 17.04 -3.51
C ARG A 75 -7.55 16.73 -2.09
N ALA A 76 -8.74 16.15 -1.96
CA ALA A 76 -9.32 15.81 -0.66
C ALA A 76 -8.66 14.59 0.02
N TRP A 77 -7.83 13.83 -0.70
CA TRP A 77 -7.15 12.67 -0.14
C TRP A 77 -5.94 13.09 0.68
N TYR A 78 -5.80 12.48 1.86
CA TYR A 78 -4.62 12.65 2.71
C TYR A 78 -3.51 11.66 2.36
N GLY A 79 -3.87 10.51 1.81
CA GLY A 79 -2.93 9.44 1.48
C GLY A 79 -1.99 9.82 0.35
N LYS A 80 -0.77 9.32 0.42
CA LYS A 80 0.26 9.46 -0.60
C LYS A 80 0.64 8.08 -1.13
N PRO A 81 1.02 7.94 -2.41
CA PRO A 81 1.59 6.68 -2.88
C PRO A 81 2.79 6.29 -2.00
N ILE A 82 2.92 5.00 -1.69
CA ILE A 82 4.05 4.47 -0.93
C ILE A 82 5.27 4.43 -1.87
N TYR A 83 5.85 5.60 -2.16
CA TYR A 83 6.90 5.76 -3.17
C TYR A 83 8.13 4.88 -2.91
N CYS A 84 8.44 4.62 -1.63
CA CYS A 84 9.47 3.65 -1.26
C CYS A 84 9.30 2.26 -1.86
N ALA A 85 8.08 1.84 -2.14
CA ALA A 85 7.77 0.53 -2.70
C ALA A 85 7.80 0.51 -4.23
N ILE A 86 8.07 1.64 -4.90
CA ILE A 86 7.90 1.80 -6.35
C ILE A 86 9.27 1.96 -7.03
N ASN A 87 9.50 1.20 -8.11
CA ASN A 87 10.72 1.27 -8.89
C ASN A 87 10.87 2.66 -9.54
N GLY A 88 12.07 3.25 -9.42
CA GLY A 88 12.36 4.55 -10.02
C GLY A 88 11.84 5.77 -9.25
N PHE A 89 11.17 5.59 -8.11
CA PHE A 89 10.74 6.68 -7.23
C PHE A 89 11.57 6.69 -5.97
N GLU A 90 11.99 7.86 -5.50
CA GLU A 90 12.63 7.95 -4.19
C GLU A 90 11.59 7.78 -3.07
N CYS A 91 12.04 7.39 -1.89
CA CYS A 91 11.19 7.29 -0.70
C CYS A 91 10.59 8.63 -0.22
N GLU A 92 10.92 9.74 -0.88
CA GLU A 92 10.93 11.11 -0.36
C GLU A 92 9.81 11.52 0.63
N LYS A 93 10.27 12.20 1.69
CA LYS A 93 9.58 13.38 2.24
C LYS A 93 9.50 14.46 1.15
N GLN A 94 8.32 14.69 0.57
CA GLN A 94 8.01 16.00 0.00
C GLN A 94 7.29 16.85 1.05
N ILE A 95 8.09 17.64 1.77
CA ILE A 95 7.66 18.91 2.36
C ILE A 95 8.32 19.99 1.50
N ASN A 96 7.56 20.55 0.57
CA ASN A 96 7.73 21.94 0.19
C ASN A 96 6.57 22.70 0.82
#